data_AF-A0A920GV17-F1
#
_entry.id   AF-A0A920GV17-F1
#
_cell.length_a   1.000
_cell.length_b   1.000
_cell.length_c   1.000
_cell.angle_alpha   90.00
_cell.angle_beta   90.00
_cell.angle_gamma   90.00
#
_symmetry.space_group_name_H-M   'P 1'
#
loop_
_entity.id
_entity.type
_entity.pdbx_description
1 polymer ?
#
loop_
_entity_poly.entity_id
_entity_poly.type
_entity_poly.pdbx_seq_one_letter_code
_entity_poly.pdbx_strand_id
1 'polypeptide(L)' 'MTKQTHKTGTDRLFEACELLKLDENEIVLNVQGDEPFIDPVDIQNLFNLLEKNNANMATLLQIYKITKKTILV' A
#
# COMPACT_ATOMS: atom_id res chain seq x y z
N MET A 1 -10.39 -5.41 -13.50
CA MET A 1 -10.52 -5.61 -12.04
C MET A 1 -10.17 -7.05 -11.72
N THR A 2 -9.57 -7.31 -10.56
CA THR A 2 -9.19 -8.64 -10.07
C THR A 2 -10.42 -9.46 -9.68
N LYS A 3 -10.28 -10.79 -9.58
CA LYS A 3 -11.36 -11.69 -9.15
C LYS A 3 -11.85 -11.37 -7.74
N GLN A 4 -13.16 -11.52 -7.55
CA GLN A 4 -13.80 -11.33 -6.24
C GLN A 4 -13.64 -12.54 -5.31
N THR A 5 -13.23 -13.70 -5.83
CA THR A 5 -13.08 -14.95 -5.08
C THR A 5 -11.75 -15.07 -4.33
N HIS A 6 -10.86 -14.08 -4.46
CA HIS A 6 -9.60 -14.03 -3.74
C HIS A 6 -9.84 -13.91 -2.23
N LYS A 7 -9.07 -14.66 -1.44
CA LYS A 7 -9.24 -14.70 0.02
C LYS A 7 -8.53 -13.56 0.72
N THR A 8 -7.46 -13.02 0.11
CA THR A 8 -6.62 -11.99 0.71
C THR A 8 -6.40 -10.80 -0.23
N GLY A 9 -5.88 -9.70 0.33
CA GLY A 9 -5.39 -8.56 -0.46
C GLY A 9 -4.18 -8.92 -1.32
N THR A 10 -3.29 -9.77 -0.81
CA THR A 10 -2.09 -10.21 -1.53
C THR A 10 -2.42 -11.01 -2.78
N ASP A 11 -3.44 -11.89 -2.74
CA ASP A 11 -3.87 -12.65 -3.93
C ASP A 11 -4.38 -11.72 -5.04
N ARG A 12 -5.10 -10.65 -4.66
CA ARG A 12 -5.57 -9.61 -5.59
C ARG A 12 -4.39 -8.83 -6.16
N LEU A 13 -3.41 -8.46 -5.32
CA LEU A 13 -2.22 -7.74 -5.77
C LEU A 13 -1.43 -8.56 -6.80
N PHE A 14 -1.22 -9.85 -6.52
CA PHE A 14 -0.53 -10.75 -7.43
C PHE A 14 -1.25 -10.85 -8.79
N GLU A 15 -2.58 -11.04 -8.81
CA GLU A 15 -3.34 -11.03 -10.06
C GLU A 15 -3.24 -9.68 -10.80
N ALA A 16 -3.22 -8.56 -10.08
CA ALA A 16 -3.05 -7.25 -10.69
C ALA A 16 -1.68 -7.11 -11.38
N CYS A 17 -0.60 -7.58 -10.75
CA CYS A 17 0.74 -7.59 -11.36
C CYS A 17 0.77 -8.43 -12.65
N GLU A 18 0.19 -9.63 -12.62
CA GLU A 18 0.09 -10.52 -13.79
C GLU A 18 -0.69 -9.87 -14.94
N LEU A 19 -1.84 -9.24 -14.64
CA LEU A 19 -2.66 -8.56 -15.64
C LEU A 19 -1.96 -7.35 -16.27
N LEU A 20 -1.15 -6.64 -15.48
CA LEU A 20 -0.36 -5.50 -15.92
C LEU A 20 0.96 -5.91 -16.59
N LYS A 21 1.36 -7.19 -16.49
CA LYS A 21 2.62 -7.74 -17.01
C LYS A 21 3.84 -7.02 -16.42
N LEU A 22 3.79 -6.77 -15.12
CA LEU A 22 4.90 -6.14 -14.40
C LEU A 22 6.10 -7.10 -14.35
N ASP A 23 7.30 -6.55 -14.43
CA ASP A 23 8.54 -7.33 -14.28
C ASP A 23 8.80 -7.66 -12.81
N GLU A 24 9.53 -8.74 -12.52
CA GLU A 24 9.85 -9.16 -11.14
C GLU A 24 10.65 -8.13 -10.33
N ASN A 25 11.27 -7.16 -11.01
CA ASN A 25 12.08 -6.11 -10.39
C ASN A 25 11.28 -4.81 -10.15
N GLU A 26 10.00 -4.75 -10.53
CA GLU A 26 9.20 -3.56 -10.29
C GLU A 26 8.71 -3.47 -8.85
N ILE A 27 8.84 -2.27 -8.28
CA ILE A 27 8.36 -1.98 -6.93
C ILE A 27 6.87 -1.66 -6.99
N VAL A 28 6.07 -2.43 -6.27
CA VAL A 28 4.62 -2.22 -6.17
C VAL A 28 4.27 -1.68 -4.79
N LEU A 29 3.67 -0.50 -4.75
CA LEU A 29 3.07 0.06 -3.55
C LEU A 29 1.59 -0.29 -3.46
N ASN A 30 1.22 -1.03 -2.41
CA ASN A 30 -0.17 -1.32 -2.07
C ASN A 30 -0.73 -0.24 -1.13
N VAL A 31 -1.58 0.64 -1.67
CA VAL A 31 -2.25 1.70 -0.90
C VAL A 31 -3.71 1.30 -0.65
N GLN A 32 -4.12 1.24 0.62
CA GLN A 32 -5.50 0.92 0.96
C GLN A 32 -6.44 2.11 0.70
N GLY A 33 -7.65 1.84 0.21
CA GLY A 33 -8.60 2.88 -0.18
C GLY A 33 -9.30 3.58 1.00
N ASP A 34 -9.12 3.06 2.22
CA ASP A 34 -9.62 3.61 3.48
C ASP A 34 -8.60 4.53 4.19
N GLU A 35 -7.50 4.87 3.53
CA GLU A 35 -6.49 5.84 3.99
C GLU A 35 -6.58 7.19 3.25
N PRO A 36 -7.65 7.99 3.45
CA PRO A 36 -7.88 9.23 2.70
C PRO A 36 -6.90 10.37 3.05
N PHE A 37 -6.12 10.22 4.12
CA PHE A 37 -5.21 11.25 4.63
C PHE A 37 -3.74 10.84 4.56
N ILE A 38 -3.40 9.84 3.73
CA ILE A 38 -2.01 9.47 3.50
C ILE A 38 -1.23 10.66 2.93
N ASP A 39 -0.10 11.01 3.55
CA ASP A 39 0.78 12.04 3.03
C ASP A 39 1.59 11.47 1.85
N PRO A 40 1.56 12.09 0.65
CA PRO A 40 2.40 11.66 -0.47
C PRO A 40 3.89 11.61 -0.13
N VAL A 41 4.36 12.43 0.82
CA VAL A 41 5.75 12.41 1.30
C VAL A 41 6.07 11.10 2.01
N ASP A 42 5.10 10.53 2.74
CA ASP A 42 5.30 9.25 3.43
C ASP A 42 5.38 8.08 2.45
N ILE A 43 4.63 8.14 1.34
CA ILE A 43 4.75 7.19 0.22
C ILE A 43 6.17 7.23 -0.36
N GLN A 44 6.71 8.42 -0.61
CA GLN A 44 8.07 8.58 -1.14
C GLN A 44 9.12 8.10 -0.14
N ASN A 45 8.94 8.37 1.15
CA ASN A 45 9.84 7.92 2.20
C ASN A 45 9.85 6.38 2.31
N LEU A 46 8.68 5.73 2.18
CA LEU A 46 8.58 4.28 2.17
C LEU A 46 9.33 3.66 0.99
N PHE A 47 9.17 4.24 -0.20
CA PHE A 47 9.91 3.82 -1.40
C PHE A 47 11.43 3.93 -1.18
N ASN A 48 11.89 5.09 -0.74
CA ASN A 48 13.32 5.34 -0.48
C ASN A 48 13.88 4.39 0.60
N LEU A 49 13.08 4.06 1.61
CA LEU A 49 13.46 3.11 2.66
C LEU A 49 13.66 1.70 2.10
N LEU A 50 12.76 1.26 1.22
CA LEU A 50 12.84 -0.04 0.57
C LEU A 50 14.10 -0.15 -0.29
N GLU A 51 14.36 0.84 -1.15
CA GLU A 51 15.55 0.89 -1.99
C GLU A 51 16.84 0.94 -1.16
N LYS A 52 16.91 1.82 -0.16
CA LYS A 52 18.12 2.00 0.66
C LYS A 52 18.53 0.73 1.40
N ASN A 53 17.56 -0.05 1.87
CA ASN A 53 17.82 -1.26 2.64
C ASN A 53 17.89 -2.53 1.78
N ASN A 54 17.66 -2.41 0.46
CA ASN A 54 17.54 -3.54 -0.46
C ASN A 54 16.59 -4.63 0.10
N ALA A 55 15.45 -4.19 0.63
CA ALA A 55 14.48 -5.04 1.30
C ALA A 55 13.38 -5.50 0.33
N ASN A 56 12.88 -6.72 0.51
CA ASN A 56 11.80 -7.25 -0.33
C ASN A 56 10.43 -6.65 0.01
N MET A 57 10.27 -6.05 1.19
CA MET A 57 9.03 -5.46 1.65
C MET A 57 9.31 -4.39 2.70
N ALA A 58 8.53 -3.32 2.68
CA ALA A 58 8.49 -2.31 3.73
C ALA A 58 7.03 -1.97 4.05
N THR A 59 6.79 -1.48 5.26
CA THR A 59 5.46 -1.02 5.69
C THR A 59 5.58 0.31 6.41
N LEU A 60 4.52 1.12 6.33
CA LEU A 60 4.41 2.41 6.99
C LEU A 60 3.29 2.33 8.04
N LEU A 61 3.56 2.88 9.22
CA LEU A 61 2.55 3.10 10.25
C LEU A 61 2.30 4.59 10.39
N GLN A 62 1.08 5.04 10.10
CA GLN A 62 0.68 6.42 10.35
C GLN A 62 -0.09 6.52 11.67
N ILE A 63 0.35 7.41 12.56
CA ILE A 63 -0.33 7.68 13.83
C ILE A 63 -1.09 8.99 13.72
N TYR A 64 -2.41 8.90 13.61
CA TYR A 64 -3.27 10.08 13.61
C TYR A 64 -3.52 10.57 15.04
N LYS A 65 -3.10 11.80 15.35
CA LYS A 65 -3.59 12.51 16.54
C LYS A 65 -4.98 13.05 16.23
N ILE A 66 -6.01 12.33 16.67
CA ILE A 66 -7.39 12.81 16.58
C ILE A 66 -7.55 14.02 17.50
N THR A 67 -7.54 15.22 16.93
CA THR A 67 -7.73 16.49 17.65
C THR A 67 -9.19 16.93 17.73
N LYS A 68 -10.11 16.28 17.01
CA LYS A 68 -11.57 16.46 17.15
C LYS A 68 -12.30 15.12 17.17
N LYS A 69 -12.97 14.84 18.28
CA LYS A 69 -13.99 13.79 18.37
C LYS A 69 -15.21 14.21 17.55
N THR A 70 -15.31 13.72 16.32
CA THR A 70 -16.62 13.53 15.69
C THR A 70 -16.86 12.04 15.69
N ILE A 71 -17.78 11.59 16.55
CA ILE A 71 -18.32 10.24 16.46
C ILE A 71 -19.24 10.26 15.24
N LEU A 72 -18.83 9.64 14.14
CA LEU A 72 -19.79 9.12 13.18
C LEU A 72 -20.20 7.73 13.69
N VAL A 73 -21.48 7.60 14.02
CA VAL A 73 -22.16 6.30 14.15
C VAL A 73 -22.21 5.61 12.79
#